data_AF-A0A2A2KT91-F1
#
_entry.id   AF-A0A2A2KT91-F1
#
_cell.length_a   1.000
_cell.length_b   1.000
_cell.length_c   1.000
_cell.angle_alpha   90.00
_cell.angle_beta   90.00
_cell.angle_gamma   90.00
#
_symmetry.space_group_name_H-M   'P 1'
#
loop_
_entity.id
_entity.type
_entity.pdbx_description
1 polymer ?
#
loop_
_entity_poly.entity_id
_entity_poly.type
_entity_poly.pdbx_seq_one_letter_code
_entity_poly.pdbx_strand_id
1 'polypeptide(L)'
;MGSGPSTSKSTFIIGDKPVETAFMAVTELIKVANVGDIVELGNNLFGIVTQKVGDTCKVATSVNGKIQEVAIQNMANEGKINNSFDKTSAPYGSEKVVQNARNFVGQIVSDSHSFVKKCRNGI
;
A
#
# COMPACT_ATOMS: atom_id res chain seq x y z
N MET A 1 13.84 -5.83 43.40
CA MET A 1 14.49 -4.65 42.77
C MET A 1 14.93 -5.09 41.38
N GLY A 2 14.50 -4.36 40.36
CA GLY A 2 14.48 -4.82 38.98
C GLY A 2 15.84 -4.81 38.29
N SER A 3 15.99 -5.69 37.32
CA SER A 3 16.97 -5.57 36.25
C SER A 3 16.23 -5.98 34.98
N GLY A 4 15.84 -4.99 34.20
CA GLY A 4 15.10 -5.18 32.95
C GLY A 4 15.95 -5.88 31.89
N PRO A 5 15.34 -6.51 30.88
CA PRO A 5 16.09 -7.12 29.80
C PRO A 5 16.85 -6.04 29.01
N SER A 6 18.18 -6.17 29.02
CA SER A 6 19.11 -5.43 28.16
C SER A 6 18.77 -5.73 26.69
N THR A 7 18.17 -4.78 25.99
CA THR A 7 18.03 -4.84 24.53
C THR A 7 19.38 -4.46 23.92
N SER A 8 20.24 -5.46 23.73
CA SER A 8 21.41 -5.31 22.87
C SER A 8 20.93 -4.95 21.46
N LYS A 9 21.02 -3.65 21.12
CA LYS A 9 20.85 -3.17 19.74
C LYS A 9 22.06 -3.65 18.95
N SER A 10 21.91 -4.77 18.24
CA SER A 10 22.91 -5.23 17.27
C SER A 10 22.88 -4.30 16.06
N THR A 11 23.79 -3.33 16.03
CA THR A 11 24.00 -2.46 14.86
C THR A 11 24.78 -3.24 13.80
N PHE A 12 24.12 -3.63 12.70
CA PHE A 12 24.80 -4.17 11.52
C PHE A 12 25.29 -3.01 10.65
N ILE A 13 26.59 -2.98 10.35
CA ILE A 13 27.24 -1.99 9.51
C ILE A 13 27.54 -2.61 8.14
N ILE A 14 27.13 -1.95 7.06
CA ILE A 14 27.59 -2.25 5.68
C ILE A 14 28.25 -0.97 5.14
N GLY A 15 29.59 -0.90 5.18
CA GLY A 15 30.38 0.27 4.78
C GLY A 15 30.44 1.42 5.81
N ASP A 16 30.91 2.60 5.41
CA ASP A 16 31.21 3.76 6.29
C ASP A 16 30.00 4.58 6.77
N LYS A 17 28.78 4.03 6.69
CA LYS A 17 27.56 4.74 7.14
C LYS A 17 26.79 3.88 8.14
N PRO A 18 26.47 4.42 9.34
CA PRO A 18 25.62 3.71 10.28
C PRO A 18 24.22 3.52 9.67
N VAL A 19 23.77 2.27 9.63
CA VAL A 19 22.46 1.86 9.09
C VAL A 19 21.36 2.17 10.13
N GLU A 20 21.17 3.44 10.47
CA GLU A 20 20.03 3.88 11.29
C GLU A 20 18.81 4.29 10.45
N THR A 21 18.93 4.32 9.12
CA THR A 21 17.85 4.79 8.22
C THR A 21 17.23 3.69 7.34
N ALA A 22 17.71 2.44 7.40
CA ALA A 22 17.19 1.35 6.56
C ALA A 22 16.35 0.30 7.32
N PHE A 23 16.16 0.47 8.64
CA PHE A 23 15.39 -0.45 9.50
C PHE A 23 13.99 0.09 9.88
N MET A 24 13.38 0.91 9.02
CA MET A 24 11.94 1.21 9.10
C MET A 24 11.15 0.50 7.99
N ALA A 25 11.58 -0.70 7.61
CA ALA A 25 10.86 -1.48 6.61
C ALA A 25 9.73 -2.28 7.29
N VAL A 26 8.52 -2.20 6.69
CA VAL A 26 7.44 -3.22 6.66
C VAL A 26 6.17 -3.04 7.49
N THR A 27 6.17 -2.31 8.60
CA THR A 27 4.94 -2.19 9.43
C THR A 27 4.23 -0.84 9.32
N GLU A 28 4.75 0.10 8.51
CA GLU A 28 4.24 1.48 8.47
C GLU A 28 3.21 1.75 7.38
N LEU A 29 3.22 1.00 6.28
CA LEU A 29 2.27 1.25 5.18
C LEU A 29 0.83 1.21 5.67
N ILE A 30 0.48 0.20 6.46
CA ILE A 30 -0.88 0.06 7.00
C ILE A 30 -1.19 1.19 8.00
N LYS A 31 -0.20 1.65 8.77
CA LYS A 31 -0.39 2.77 9.71
C LYS A 31 -0.72 4.05 8.97
N VAL A 32 -0.02 4.34 7.88
CA VAL A 32 -0.18 5.59 7.10
C VAL A 32 -1.25 5.50 6.01
N ALA A 33 -1.67 4.29 5.62
CA ALA A 33 -2.67 4.08 4.59
C ALA A 33 -4.03 4.63 5.02
N ASN A 34 -4.67 5.32 4.08
CA ASN A 34 -6.05 5.75 4.15
C ASN A 34 -6.89 5.03 3.10
N VAL A 35 -8.18 4.95 3.38
CA VAL A 35 -9.15 4.44 2.42
C VAL A 35 -9.14 5.30 1.16
N GLY A 36 -9.02 4.64 0.00
CA GLY A 36 -8.87 5.27 -1.31
C GLY A 36 -7.42 5.46 -1.76
N ASP A 37 -6.42 5.28 -0.89
CA ASP A 37 -5.02 5.39 -1.26
C ASP A 37 -4.58 4.32 -2.26
N ILE A 38 -3.62 4.70 -3.10
CA ILE A 38 -2.99 3.80 -4.06
C ILE A 38 -1.81 3.11 -3.40
N VAL A 39 -1.75 1.81 -3.58
CA VAL A 39 -0.67 0.97 -3.09
C VAL A 39 0.21 0.56 -4.26
N GLU A 40 1.51 0.74 -4.09
CA GLU A 40 2.55 0.27 -5.00
C GLU A 40 3.36 -0.80 -4.28
N LEU A 41 3.64 -1.92 -4.96
CA LEU A 41 4.56 -2.95 -4.50
C LEU A 41 5.76 -2.99 -5.45
N GLY A 42 6.95 -2.71 -4.92
CA GLY A 42 8.15 -2.50 -5.73
C GLY A 42 7.96 -1.28 -6.64
N ASN A 43 8.03 -1.50 -7.96
CA ASN A 43 7.78 -0.49 -8.99
C ASN A 43 6.46 -0.70 -9.75
N ASN A 44 5.56 -1.54 -9.21
CA ASN A 44 4.30 -1.88 -9.87
C ASN A 44 3.11 -1.38 -9.05
N LEU A 45 2.19 -0.69 -9.71
CA LEU A 45 0.91 -0.34 -9.10
C LEU A 45 0.17 -1.62 -8.73
N PHE A 46 -0.02 -1.79 -7.44
CA PHE A 46 -0.65 -2.96 -6.90
C PHE A 46 -2.16 -2.78 -6.87
N GLY A 47 -2.67 -1.69 -6.29
CA GLY A 47 -4.12 -1.51 -6.20
C GLY A 47 -4.55 -0.31 -5.37
N ILE A 48 -5.80 -0.36 -4.89
CA ILE A 48 -6.43 0.71 -4.10
C ILE A 48 -6.94 0.17 -2.78
N VAL A 49 -6.67 0.87 -1.69
CA VAL A 49 -7.19 0.54 -0.35
C VAL A 49 -8.70 0.75 -0.32
N THR A 50 -9.48 -0.31 -0.15
CA THR A 50 -10.95 -0.27 -0.08
C THR A 50 -11.49 -0.33 1.35
N GLN A 51 -10.68 -0.80 2.30
CA GLN A 51 -11.04 -0.88 3.71
C GLN A 51 -9.78 -0.87 4.58
N LYS A 52 -9.88 -0.29 5.77
CA LYS A 52 -8.88 -0.40 6.84
C LYS A 52 -9.57 -0.79 8.14
N VAL A 53 -9.10 -1.85 8.80
CA VAL A 53 -9.62 -2.35 10.08
C VAL A 53 -8.43 -2.70 10.96
N GLY A 54 -8.13 -1.84 11.94
CA GLY A 54 -6.92 -1.96 12.75
C GLY A 54 -5.67 -2.03 11.88
N ASP A 55 -4.89 -3.10 12.05
CA ASP A 55 -3.67 -3.37 11.30
C ASP A 55 -3.89 -4.21 10.04
N THR A 56 -5.11 -4.23 9.50
CA THR A 56 -5.42 -4.90 8.23
C THR A 56 -6.02 -3.92 7.22
N CYS A 57 -5.48 -3.91 6.00
CA CYS A 57 -6.07 -3.23 4.86
C CYS A 57 -6.67 -4.24 3.89
N LYS A 58 -7.84 -3.93 3.31
CA LYS A 58 -8.30 -4.59 2.08
C LYS A 58 -7.92 -3.73 0.89
N VAL A 59 -7.39 -4.36 -0.15
CA VAL A 59 -6.95 -3.70 -1.37
C VAL A 59 -7.62 -4.37 -2.56
N ALA A 60 -8.27 -3.57 -3.41
CA ALA A 60 -8.72 -4.02 -4.72
C ALA A 60 -7.54 -4.02 -5.68
N THR A 61 -7.22 -5.16 -6.27
CA THR A 61 -6.04 -5.39 -7.12
C THR A 61 -6.31 -6.43 -8.21
N SER A 62 -5.53 -6.40 -9.28
CA SER A 62 -5.58 -7.42 -10.32
C SER A 62 -4.81 -8.68 -9.92
N VAL A 63 -5.52 -9.80 -9.80
CA VAL A 63 -4.94 -11.12 -9.57
C VAL A 63 -5.33 -12.00 -10.75
N ASN A 64 -4.33 -12.44 -11.52
CA ASN A 64 -4.52 -13.20 -12.76
C ASN A 64 -5.46 -12.50 -13.77
N GLY A 65 -5.33 -11.18 -13.91
CA GLY A 65 -6.13 -10.38 -14.83
C GLY A 65 -7.56 -10.09 -14.37
N LYS A 66 -7.94 -10.50 -13.14
CA LYS A 66 -9.26 -10.24 -12.57
C LYS A 66 -9.13 -9.43 -11.29
N ILE A 67 -9.95 -8.39 -11.13
CA ILE A 67 -9.92 -7.58 -9.91
C ILE A 67 -10.53 -8.35 -8.75
N GLN A 68 -9.80 -8.41 -7.64
CA GLN A 68 -10.18 -9.07 -6.40
C GLN A 68 -9.83 -8.17 -5.21
N GLU A 69 -10.58 -8.28 -4.12
CA GLU A 69 -10.20 -7.67 -2.84
C GLU A 69 -9.32 -8.65 -2.06
N VAL A 70 -8.10 -8.23 -1.76
CA VAL A 70 -7.14 -9.00 -0.97
C VAL A 70 -6.92 -8.31 0.38
N ALA A 71 -6.88 -9.11 1.45
CA ALA A 71 -6.52 -8.62 2.77
C ALA A 71 -4.99 -8.61 2.92
N ILE A 72 -4.47 -7.53 3.49
CA ILE A 72 -3.03 -7.29 3.62
C ILE A 72 -2.78 -6.83 5.05
N GLN A 73 -1.98 -7.62 5.75
CA GLN A 73 -1.63 -7.43 7.16
C GLN A 73 -0.17 -7.04 7.35
N ASN A 74 0.67 -7.30 6.35
CA ASN A 74 2.07 -6.91 6.35
C ASN A 74 2.58 -6.93 4.90
N MET A 75 2.92 -5.77 4.32
CA MET A 75 3.51 -5.74 2.98
C MET A 75 5.02 -5.96 3.11
N ALA A 76 5.48 -7.14 2.73
CA ALA A 76 6.89 -7.50 2.74
C ALA A 76 7.74 -6.46 1.96
N ASN A 77 8.66 -5.82 2.67
CA ASN A 77 9.79 -4.91 2.37
C ASN A 77 9.69 -3.86 1.25
N GLU A 78 8.69 -3.87 0.37
CA GLU A 78 8.70 -3.07 -0.87
C GLU A 78 7.40 -2.31 -1.15
N GLY A 79 6.45 -2.32 -0.21
CA GLY A 79 5.18 -1.61 -0.36
C GLY A 79 5.26 -0.14 0.06
N LYS A 80 4.71 0.77 -0.76
CA LYS A 80 4.50 2.19 -0.40
C LYS A 80 3.12 2.69 -0.84
N ILE A 81 2.64 3.75 -0.17
CA ILE A 81 1.50 4.52 -0.67
C ILE A 81 2.00 5.45 -1.77
N ASN A 82 1.40 5.34 -2.97
CA ASN A 82 1.78 6.16 -4.11
C ASN A 82 0.57 6.86 -4.76
N ASN A 83 0.19 8.00 -4.20
CA ASN A 83 -0.82 8.90 -4.77
C ASN A 83 -0.22 9.88 -5.80
N SER A 84 0.86 9.53 -6.53
CA SER A 84 1.53 10.46 -7.44
C SER A 84 0.65 10.99 -8.58
N PHE A 85 -0.41 10.27 -8.95
CA PHE A 85 -1.37 10.70 -9.97
C PHE A 85 -2.10 11.99 -9.60
N ASP A 86 -2.23 12.27 -8.30
CA ASP A 86 -2.90 13.46 -7.79
C ASP A 86 -2.13 14.74 -8.17
N LYS A 87 -0.84 14.64 -8.49
CA LYS A 87 -0.02 15.77 -8.97
C LYS A 87 -0.41 16.23 -10.37
N THR A 88 -0.93 15.32 -11.19
CA THR A 88 -1.25 15.57 -12.60
C THR A 88 -2.75 15.65 -12.87
N SER A 89 -3.56 15.01 -12.03
CA SER A 89 -5.01 14.93 -12.17
C SER A 89 -5.67 14.95 -10.79
N ALA A 90 -6.68 15.80 -10.58
CA ALA A 90 -7.40 15.83 -9.31
C ALA A 90 -8.09 14.48 -9.02
N PRO A 91 -7.91 13.88 -7.84
CA PRO A 91 -8.57 12.62 -7.50
C PRO A 91 -10.05 12.84 -7.18
N TYR A 92 -10.86 11.81 -7.38
CA TYR A 92 -12.17 11.75 -6.75
C TYR A 92 -12.04 11.68 -5.22
N GLY A 93 -13.09 12.07 -4.52
CA GLY A 93 -13.20 11.83 -3.08
C GLY A 93 -13.05 10.34 -2.76
N SER A 94 -12.44 10.03 -1.60
CA SER A 94 -12.10 8.66 -1.18
C SER A 94 -13.27 7.68 -1.29
N GLU A 95 -14.48 8.09 -0.90
CA GLU A 95 -15.70 7.28 -1.02
C GLU A 95 -15.98 6.84 -2.47
N LYS A 96 -15.89 7.77 -3.42
CA LYS A 96 -16.10 7.47 -4.84
C LYS A 96 -14.98 6.60 -5.41
N VAL A 97 -13.72 6.84 -5.01
CA VAL A 97 -12.58 6.00 -5.40
C VAL A 97 -12.79 4.55 -4.96
N VAL A 98 -13.23 4.36 -3.71
CA VAL A 98 -13.52 3.03 -3.15
C VAL A 98 -14.71 2.39 -3.84
N GLN A 99 -15.78 3.15 -4.08
CA GLN A 99 -16.96 2.65 -4.78
C GLN A 99 -16.60 2.16 -6.17
N ASN A 100 -15.81 2.95 -6.91
CA ASN A 100 -15.29 2.54 -8.22
C ASN A 100 -14.46 1.25 -8.09
N ALA A 101 -13.49 1.21 -7.17
CA ALA A 101 -12.64 0.04 -6.97
C ALA A 101 -13.45 -1.23 -6.68
N ARG A 102 -14.50 -1.13 -5.86
CA ARG A 102 -15.41 -2.25 -5.56
C ARG A 102 -16.29 -2.64 -6.76
N ASN A 103 -16.73 -1.68 -7.57
CA ASN A 103 -17.49 -1.97 -8.79
C ASN A 103 -16.66 -2.76 -9.83
N PHE A 104 -15.34 -2.59 -9.82
CA PHE A 104 -14.43 -3.36 -10.65
C PHE A 104 -14.19 -4.78 -10.14
N VAL A 105 -14.49 -5.10 -8.88
CA VAL A 105 -14.30 -6.45 -8.33
C VAL A 105 -15.10 -7.46 -9.14
N GLY A 106 -14.41 -8.51 -9.58
CA GLY A 106 -14.98 -9.52 -10.46
C GLY A 106 -14.82 -9.25 -11.95
N GLN A 107 -14.40 -8.04 -12.36
CA GLN A 107 -14.15 -7.72 -13.76
C GLN A 107 -12.74 -8.12 -14.20
N ILE A 108 -12.60 -8.45 -15.49
CA ILE A 108 -11.31 -8.68 -16.12
C ILE A 108 -10.72 -7.33 -16.52
N VAL A 109 -9.46 -7.11 -16.17
CA VAL A 109 -8.70 -5.92 -16.54
C VAL A 109 -7.41 -6.33 -17.25
N SER A 110 -7.01 -5.54 -18.23
CA SER A 110 -5.76 -5.72 -18.96
C SER A 110 -4.53 -5.46 -18.11
N ASP A 111 -4.61 -4.49 -17.19
CA ASP A 111 -3.48 -4.02 -16.39
C ASP A 111 -3.95 -3.25 -15.15
N SER A 112 -3.16 -3.31 -14.07
CA SER A 112 -3.45 -2.64 -12.80
C SER A 112 -3.40 -1.11 -12.91
N HIS A 113 -2.66 -0.57 -13.89
CA HIS A 113 -2.44 0.88 -14.02
C HIS A 113 -3.68 1.61 -14.52
N SER A 114 -4.30 1.08 -15.58
CA SER A 114 -5.58 1.52 -16.12
C SER A 114 -6.69 1.36 -15.09
N PHE A 115 -6.70 0.27 -14.33
CA PHE A 115 -7.64 0.07 -13.23
C PHE A 115 -7.51 1.18 -12.17
N VAL A 116 -6.29 1.43 -11.68
CA VAL A 116 -6.05 2.44 -10.64
C VAL A 116 -6.45 3.84 -11.10
N LYS A 117 -6.06 4.24 -12.33
CA LYS A 117 -6.42 5.56 -12.89
C LYS A 117 -7.92 5.76 -13.07
N LYS A 118 -8.62 4.74 -13.59
CA LYS A 118 -10.09 4.79 -13.74
C LYS A 118 -10.78 4.96 -12.39
N CYS A 119 -10.28 4.29 -11.36
CA CYS A 119 -10.85 4.41 -10.03
C CYS A 119 -10.53 5.74 -9.36
N ARG A 120 -9.26 6.21 -9.45
CA ARG A 120 -8.76 7.40 -8.76
C ARG A 120 -9.22 8.71 -9.41
N ASN A 121 -9.15 8.81 -10.74
CA ASN A 121 -9.37 10.06 -11.48
C ASN A 121 -10.40 9.93 -12.62
N GLY A 122 -10.87 8.72 -12.93
CA GLY A 122 -11.84 8.49 -14.01
C GLY A 122 -11.26 8.51 -15.41
N ILE A 123 -9.95 8.32 -15.54
CA ILE A 123 -9.20 8.33 -16.81
C ILE A 123 -8.75 6.92 -17.17
#